data_AF-A0A2N2XAG9-F1
#
_entry.id   AF-A0A2N2XAG9-F1
#
_cell.length_a   1.000
_cell.length_b   1.000
_cell.length_c   1.000
_cell.angle_alpha   90.00
_cell.angle_beta   90.00
_cell.angle_gamma   90.00
#
_symmetry.space_group_name_H-M   'P 1'
#
loop_
_entity.id
_entity.type
_entity.pdbx_description
1 polymer ?
#
loop_
_entity_poly.entity_id
_entity_poly.type
_entity_poly.pdbx_seq_one_letter_code
_entity_poly.pdbx_strand_id
1 'polypeptide(L)' 'KIEENNMLLLVSDNKKYDPYYVPVNEILELWEFTCSINTQEYEEHELKISSIAAMLNQLGIELKALEKSIK' A
#
# COMPACT_ATOMS: atom_id res chain seq x y z
N LYS A 1 -16.33 -12.31 14.43
CA LYS A 1 -16.33 -11.34 13.30
C LYS A 1 -17.46 -10.35 13.56
N ILE A 2 -17.27 -9.31 14.40
CA ILE A 2 -18.31 -8.39 14.98
C ILE A 2 -19.46 -9.07 15.79
N GLU A 3 -19.86 -10.27 15.41
CA GLU A 3 -21.07 -10.99 15.82
C GLU A 3 -21.12 -11.47 17.28
N GLU A 4 -20.00 -11.52 18.02
CA GLU A 4 -20.03 -12.07 19.38
C GLU A 4 -20.51 -11.07 20.43
N ASN A 5 -20.36 -9.76 20.20
CA ASN A 5 -20.70 -8.73 21.19
C ASN A 5 -21.18 -7.39 20.62
N ASN A 6 -21.35 -7.25 19.29
CA ASN A 6 -21.66 -5.95 18.63
C ASN A 6 -20.72 -4.81 19.03
N MET A 7 -19.45 -5.14 19.28
CA MET A 7 -18.40 -4.19 19.64
C MET A 7 -17.16 -4.42 18.78
N LEU A 8 -16.41 -3.34 18.56
CA LEU A 8 -15.08 -3.37 17.95
C LEU A 8 -14.02 -3.05 19.00
N LEU A 9 -12.94 -3.83 19.03
CA LEU A 9 -11.75 -3.49 19.80
C LEU A 9 -10.91 -2.50 19.00
N LEU A 10 -10.77 -1.27 19.50
CA LEU A 10 -9.88 -0.27 18.94
C LEU A 10 -8.53 -0.36 19.63
N VAL A 11 -7.48 -0.59 18.84
CA VAL A 11 -6.10 -0.68 19.30
C VAL A 11 -5.31 0.43 18.63
N SER A 12 -4.74 1.32 19.44
CA SER A 12 -3.86 2.39 18.98
C SER A 12 -2.44 1.87 18.80
N ASP A 13 -1.76 2.28 17.73
CA ASP A 13 -0.31 2.03 17.55
C ASP A 13 0.53 2.79 18.59
N ASN A 14 0.01 3.90 19.12
CA ASN A 14 0.60 4.58 20.26
C ASN A 14 0.26 3.82 21.56
N LYS A 15 1.26 3.10 22.09
CA LYS A 15 1.18 2.27 23.30
C LYS A 15 0.86 3.01 24.60
N LYS A 16 0.83 4.35 24.59
CA LYS A 16 0.38 5.15 25.73
C LYS A 16 -1.10 4.93 26.03
N TYR A 17 -1.88 4.54 25.02
CA TYR A 17 -3.32 4.35 25.14
C TYR A 17 -3.67 2.87 25.20
N ASP A 18 -4.45 2.50 26.20
CA ASP A 18 -4.95 1.14 26.34
C ASP A 18 -6.02 0.82 25.27
N PRO A 19 -6.08 -0.43 24.78
CA PRO A 19 -7.16 -0.88 23.92
C PRO A 19 -8.52 -0.75 24.61
N TYR A 20 -9.57 -0.42 23.85
CA TYR A 20 -10.93 -0.32 24.37
C TYR A 20 -11.98 -0.79 23.36
N TYR A 21 -13.12 -1.23 23.88
CA TYR A 21 -14.25 -1.66 23.07
C TYR A 21 -15.19 -0.49 22.78
N VAL A 22 -15.66 -0.40 21.55
CA VAL A 22 -16.69 0.56 21.11
C VAL A 22 -17.89 -0.18 20.53
N PRO A 23 -19.11 0.10 20.99
CA PRO A 23 -20.34 -0.41 20.40
C PRO A 23 -20.50 0.01 18.93
N VAL A 24 -20.92 -0.92 18.07
CA VAL A 24 -21.08 -0.66 16.63
C VAL A 24 -22.09 0.45 16.34
N ASN A 25 -23.12 0.61 17.18
CA ASN A 25 -24.12 1.67 17.04
C ASN A 25 -23.58 3.09 17.34
N GLU A 26 -22.40 3.21 17.94
CA GLU A 26 -21.72 4.49 18.15
C GLU A 26 -20.76 4.85 17.00
N ILE A 27 -20.56 3.93 16.04
CA ILE A 27 -19.66 4.12 14.91
C ILE A 27 -20.45 4.68 13.73
N LEU A 28 -20.04 5.85 13.25
CA LEU A 28 -20.67 6.48 12.08
C LEU A 28 -20.30 5.75 10.78
N GLU A 29 -18.99 5.54 10.55
CA GLU A 29 -18.43 4.97 9.32
C GLU A 29 -17.14 4.18 9.61
N LEU A 30 -16.90 3.13 8.83
CA LEU A 30 -15.64 2.39 8.81
C LEU A 30 -14.90 2.68 7.50
N TRP A 31 -13.65 3.08 7.63
CA TRP A 31 -12.78 3.40 6.50
C TRP A 31 -11.66 2.36 6.43
N GLU A 32 -11.58 1.65 5.30
CA GLU A 32 -10.43 0.81 4.98
C GLU A 32 -9.52 1.60 4.07
N PHE A 33 -8.31 1.90 4.55
CA PHE A 33 -7.30 2.58 3.75
C PHE A 33 -6.18 1.60 3.42
N THR A 34 -5.95 1.42 2.13
CA THR A 34 -4.78 0.73 1.57
C THR A 34 -3.92 1.78 0.90
N CYS A 35 -2.94 2.30 1.64
CA CYS A 35 -1.87 3.08 1.03
C CYS A 35 -0.58 2.96 1.84
N SER A 36 0.52 2.81 1.12
CA SER A 36 1.86 3.08 1.66
C SER A 36 1.95 4.58 1.98
N ILE A 37 1.99 4.93 3.26
CA ILE A 37 2.35 6.31 3.65
C ILE A 37 3.87 6.42 3.52
N ASN A 38 4.36 6.89 2.37
CA ASN A 38 5.73 7.35 2.25
C ASN A 38 5.84 8.70 2.96
N THR A 39 6.23 8.66 4.24
CA THR A 39 6.52 9.86 5.05
C THR A 39 7.89 10.47 4.74
N GLN A 40 8.65 9.89 3.80
CA GLN A 40 9.91 10.44 3.32
C GLN A 40 9.59 11.49 2.25
N GLU A 41 10.21 12.66 2.35
CA GLU A 41 10.20 13.64 1.27
C GLU A 41 10.77 12.97 0.01
N TYR A 42 10.01 12.98 -1.08
CA TYR A 42 10.43 12.41 -2.36
C TYR A 42 11.77 13.03 -2.78
N GLU A 43 12.83 12.24 -2.77
CA GLU A 43 14.06 12.63 -3.45
C GLU A 43 13.97 12.24 -4.93
N GLU A 44 14.54 13.07 -5.81
CA GLU A 44 14.50 12.89 -7.28
C GLU A 44 15.10 11.54 -7.74
N HIS A 45 15.85 10.86 -6.85
CA HIS A 45 16.44 9.56 -7.05
C HIS A 45 15.54 8.37 -6.64
N GLU A 46 14.37 8.60 -6.04
CA GLU A 46 13.44 7.51 -5.71
C GLU A 46 12.87 6.89 -6.98
N LEU A 47 13.18 5.60 -7.18
CA LEU A 47 12.69 4.79 -8.29
C LEU A 47 11.17 4.65 -8.22
N LYS A 48 10.47 5.50 -8.96
CA LYS A 48 9.03 5.35 -9.18
C LYS A 48 8.75 4.02 -9.86
N ILE A 49 7.70 3.31 -9.43
CA ILE A 49 7.26 2.04 -10.06
C ILE A 49 7.00 2.24 -11.57
N SER A 50 6.54 3.42 -11.97
CA SER A 50 6.39 3.79 -13.39
C SER A 50 7.74 3.85 -14.13
N SER A 51 8.80 4.37 -13.50
CA SER A 51 10.14 4.39 -14.05
C SER A 51 10.71 2.98 -14.22
N ILE A 52 10.47 2.08 -13.25
CA ILE A 52 10.87 0.67 -13.35
C ILE A 52 10.11 -0.03 -14.49
N ALA A 53 8.80 0.18 -14.58
CA ALA A 53 7.98 -0.39 -15.66
C ALA A 53 8.44 0.10 -17.05
N ALA A 54 8.80 1.39 -17.17
CA ALA A 54 9.36 1.94 -18.39
C ALA A 54 10.71 1.31 -18.75
N MET A 55 11.63 1.16 -17.78
CA MET A 55 12.92 0.49 -17.99
C MET A 55 12.76 -0.96 -18.45
N LEU A 56 11.86 -1.73 -17.82
CA LEU A 56 11.62 -3.12 -18.19
C LEU A 56 11.02 -3.27 -19.59
N ASN A 57 10.11 -2.35 -19.97
CA ASN A 57 9.58 -2.31 -21.33
C ASN A 57 10.68 -2.00 -22.36
N GLN A 58 11.55 -1.03 -22.07
CA GLN A 58 12.67 -0.66 -22.94
C GLN A 58 13.62 -1.85 -23.16
N LEU A 59 14.01 -2.54 -22.08
CA LEU A 59 14.81 -3.77 -22.12
C LEU A 59 14.14 -4.86 -22.98
N GLY A 60 12.83 -5.04 -22.86
CA GLY A 60 12.08 -6.01 -23.67
C GLY A 60 12.09 -5.68 -25.16
N ILE A 61 12.06 -4.40 -25.54
CA ILE A 61 12.16 -3.94 -26.93
C ILE A 61 13.58 -4.21 -27.47
N GLU A 62 14.60 -3.86 -26.69
CA GLU A 62 16.01 -4.07 -27.06
C GLU A 62 16.34 -5.55 -27.27
N LEU A 63 15.85 -6.44 -26.40
CA LEU A 63 16.02 -7.89 -26.56
C LEU A 63 15.37 -8.43 -27.84
N LYS A 64 14.16 -7.95 -28.19
CA LYS A 64 13.50 -8.32 -29.45
C LYS A 64 14.23 -7.79 -30.68
N ALA A 65 14.83 -6.60 -30.57
CA ALA A 65 15.66 -6.06 -31.65
C ALA A 65 16.91 -6.92 -31.84
N LEU A 66 17.57 -7.32 -30.74
CA LEU A 66 18.75 -8.18 -30.75
C LEU A 66 18.44 -9.57 -31.34
N GLU A 67 17.30 -10.19 -30.99
CA GLU A 67 16.86 -11.47 -31.55
C GLU A 67 16.77 -11.43 -33.07
N LYS A 68 16.27 -10.32 -33.63
CA LYS A 68 16.17 -10.12 -35.09
C LYS A 68 17.52 -9.92 -35.76
N SER A 69 18.54 -9.46 -35.04
CA SER A 69 19.90 -9.27 -35.56
C SER A 69 20.73 -10.55 -35.54
N ILE A 70 20.30 -11.58 -34.81
CA ILE A 70 20.99 -12.88 -34.70
C ILE A 70 20.39 -13.93 -35.68
N LYS A 71 19.19 -13.69 -36.23
CA LYS A 71 18.59 -14.46 -37.33
C LYS A 71 19.01 -13.91 -38.68
#